data_AF-A0A946XQM8-F1
#
_entry.id   AF-A0A946XQM8-F1
#
_cell.length_a   1.000
_cell.length_b   1.000
_cell.length_c   1.000
_cell.angle_alpha   90.00
_cell.angle_beta   90.00
_cell.angle_gamma   90.00
#
_symmetry.space_group_name_H-M   'P 1'
#
loop_
_entity.id
_entity.type
_entity.pdbx_description
1 polymer ?
#
loop_
_entity_poly.entity_id
_entity_poly.type
_entity_poly.pdbx_seq_one_letter_code
_entity_poly.pdbx_strand_id
1 'polypeptide(L)'
;MRLVSSEDCTGSGCTLHDESENGQESGASLLELEKCQRIAITGCVLTDGVPYGIDAADCSDVRVTGSIITDKRKVQKSRGAVSFTGKGKRNGVASNNLSGKINISPEVEVKLNENIN
;
A
#
# COMPACT_ATOMS: atom_id res chain seq x y z
N MET A 1 -7.48 -6.68 -4.22
CA MET A 1 -8.33 -6.80 -3.00
C MET A 1 -8.77 -5.41 -2.59
N ARG A 2 -10.02 -5.21 -2.16
CA ARG A 2 -10.52 -3.88 -1.76
C ARG A 2 -11.32 -3.94 -0.45
N LEU A 3 -11.02 -3.03 0.46
CA LEU A 3 -11.80 -2.77 1.68
C LEU A 3 -12.38 -1.36 1.59
N VAL A 4 -13.66 -1.21 1.94
CA VAL A 4 -14.39 0.07 1.88
C VAL A 4 -15.14 0.27 3.18
N SER A 5 -14.98 1.44 3.81
CA SER A 5 -15.66 1.79 5.07
C SER A 5 -15.58 0.70 6.13
N SER A 6 -14.42 0.05 6.17
CA SER A 6 -14.15 -1.11 7.02
C SER A 6 -13.26 -0.73 8.19
N GLU A 7 -13.47 -1.38 9.32
CA GLU A 7 -12.71 -1.16 10.54
C GLU A 7 -12.19 -2.48 11.13
N ASP A 8 -11.12 -2.41 11.92
CA ASP A 8 -10.59 -3.55 12.70
C ASP A 8 -10.19 -4.77 11.84
N CYS A 9 -9.61 -4.51 10.66
CA CYS A 9 -9.19 -5.55 9.73
C CYS A 9 -7.67 -5.80 9.80
N THR A 10 -7.27 -7.06 9.63
CA THR A 10 -5.86 -7.46 9.49
C THR A 10 -5.65 -8.24 8.20
N GLY A 11 -4.67 -7.82 7.40
CA GLY A 11 -4.09 -8.62 6.33
C GLY A 11 -2.67 -9.02 6.73
N SER A 12 -2.38 -10.32 6.79
CA SER A 12 -1.08 -10.79 7.28
C SER A 12 -0.58 -12.02 6.54
N GLY A 13 0.73 -12.06 6.26
CA GLY A 13 1.41 -13.25 5.72
C GLY A 13 0.95 -13.68 4.32
N CYS A 14 0.35 -12.77 3.55
CA CYS A 14 -0.16 -13.07 2.21
C CYS A 14 0.78 -12.58 1.12
N THR A 15 0.71 -13.25 -0.04
CA THR A 15 1.35 -12.80 -1.28
C THR A 15 0.29 -12.34 -2.28
N LEU A 16 0.42 -11.13 -2.79
CA LEU A 16 -0.38 -10.62 -3.91
C LEU A 16 0.57 -10.25 -5.04
N HIS A 17 0.38 -10.85 -6.20
CA HIS A 17 1.20 -10.62 -7.38
C HIS A 17 0.31 -10.31 -8.58
N ASP A 18 0.66 -9.26 -9.31
CA ASP A 18 0.09 -8.99 -10.64
C ASP A 18 0.98 -9.59 -11.72
N GLU A 19 0.46 -10.57 -12.46
CA GLU A 19 1.18 -11.23 -13.55
C GLU A 19 1.13 -10.40 -14.85
N SER A 20 0.27 -9.38 -14.92
CA SER A 20 0.18 -8.50 -16.09
C SER A 20 1.39 -7.59 -16.20
N GLU A 21 2.01 -7.56 -17.39
CA GLU A 21 3.14 -6.66 -17.67
C GLU A 21 2.77 -5.18 -17.46
N ASN A 22 1.50 -4.82 -17.70
CA ASN A 22 1.02 -3.44 -17.68
C ASN A 22 0.16 -3.12 -16.45
N GLY A 23 -0.09 -4.09 -15.58
CA GLY A 23 -1.03 -3.98 -14.48
C GLY A 23 -2.41 -4.57 -14.76
N GLN A 24 -3.22 -4.68 -13.72
CA GLN A 24 -4.61 -5.14 -13.78
C GLN A 24 -5.42 -4.31 -14.79
N GLU A 25 -6.27 -4.96 -15.59
CA GLU A 25 -7.16 -4.29 -16.55
C GLU A 25 -8.12 -3.29 -15.88
N SER A 26 -8.48 -3.55 -14.62
CA SER A 26 -9.31 -2.65 -13.82
C SER A 26 -8.63 -1.32 -13.50
N GLY A 27 -7.30 -1.24 -13.64
CA GLY A 27 -6.49 -0.11 -13.18
C GLY A 27 -6.38 0.01 -11.65
N ALA A 28 -6.86 -0.99 -10.90
CA ALA A 28 -6.83 -1.01 -9.45
C ALA A 28 -5.43 -1.38 -8.92
N SER A 29 -5.07 -0.83 -7.76
CA SER A 29 -3.90 -1.28 -7.00
C SER A 29 -4.11 -2.71 -6.47
N LEU A 30 -3.04 -3.39 -6.04
CA LEU A 30 -3.15 -4.76 -5.51
C LEU A 30 -4.03 -4.82 -4.26
N LEU A 31 -3.84 -3.86 -3.35
CA LEU A 31 -4.66 -3.66 -2.17
C LEU A 31 -5.18 -2.22 -2.11
N GLU A 32 -6.49 -2.06 -2.12
CA GLU A 32 -7.17 -0.76 -2.00
C GLU A 32 -7.88 -0.66 -0.66
N LEU A 33 -7.64 0.42 0.06
CA LEU A 33 -8.32 0.79 1.30
C LEU A 33 -9.01 2.14 1.09
N GLU A 34 -10.33 2.18 1.26
CA GLU A 34 -11.10 3.43 1.14
C GLU A 34 -11.91 3.68 2.40
N LYS A 35 -11.73 4.85 3.03
CA LYS A 35 -12.46 5.25 4.25
C LYS A 35 -12.35 4.23 5.39
N CYS A 36 -11.19 3.61 5.54
CA CYS A 36 -10.95 2.58 6.53
C CYS A 36 -10.32 3.12 7.82
N GLN A 37 -10.54 2.41 8.93
CA GLN A 37 -9.91 2.72 10.21
C GLN A 37 -9.31 1.47 10.88
N ARG A 38 -8.19 1.61 11.60
CA ARG A 38 -7.59 0.52 12.40
C ARG A 38 -7.31 -0.73 11.55
N ILE A 39 -6.54 -0.54 10.48
CA ILE A 39 -6.15 -1.59 9.55
C ILE A 39 -4.69 -1.95 9.77
N ALA A 40 -4.39 -3.24 9.92
CA ALA A 40 -3.01 -3.74 10.01
C ALA A 40 -2.67 -4.58 8.77
N ILE A 41 -1.67 -4.17 8.00
CA ILE A 41 -1.09 -4.93 6.89
C ILE A 41 0.33 -5.33 7.29
N THR A 42 0.56 -6.62 7.58
CA THR A 42 1.80 -7.08 8.23
C THR A 42 2.41 -8.29 7.55
N GLY A 43 3.72 -8.27 7.28
CA GLY A 43 4.43 -9.47 6.80
C GLY A 43 3.98 -9.93 5.42
N CYS A 44 3.49 -9.04 4.57
CA CYS A 44 2.96 -9.39 3.25
C CYS A 44 4.01 -9.17 2.15
N VAL A 45 3.84 -9.87 1.02
CA VAL A 45 4.63 -9.66 -0.20
C VAL A 45 3.70 -9.21 -1.32
N LEU A 46 3.84 -7.96 -1.76
CA LEU A 46 3.04 -7.37 -2.83
C LEU A 46 3.96 -7.02 -4.00
N THR A 47 3.76 -7.66 -5.15
CA THR A 47 4.68 -7.51 -6.30
C THR A 47 3.99 -7.12 -7.59
N ASP A 48 4.60 -6.16 -8.29
CA ASP A 48 4.24 -5.69 -9.63
C ASP A 48 2.87 -5.00 -9.74
N GLY A 49 2.32 -4.53 -8.61
CA GLY A 49 1.09 -3.75 -8.58
C GLY A 49 1.16 -2.43 -9.35
N VAL A 50 0.10 -2.11 -10.09
CA VAL A 50 -0.07 -0.85 -10.83
C VAL A 50 -1.48 -0.31 -10.54
N PRO A 51 -1.64 0.97 -10.12
CA PRO A 51 -0.60 1.99 -9.98
C PRO A 51 0.27 1.83 -8.73
N TYR A 52 -0.22 1.20 -7.66
CA TYR A 52 0.51 0.98 -6.41
C TYR A 52 0.39 -0.47 -5.94
N GLY A 53 1.27 -0.87 -5.02
CA GLY A 53 1.06 -2.09 -4.24
C GLY A 53 -0.09 -1.90 -3.24
N ILE A 54 -0.05 -0.82 -2.47
CA ILE A 54 -1.13 -0.44 -1.54
C ILE A 54 -1.58 0.99 -1.86
N ASP A 55 -2.89 1.18 -2.02
CA ASP A 55 -3.51 2.51 -2.18
C ASP A 55 -4.55 2.74 -1.08
N ALA A 56 -4.31 3.74 -0.23
CA ALA A 56 -5.13 4.07 0.91
C ALA A 56 -5.69 5.49 0.77
N ALA A 57 -7.00 5.61 0.63
CA ALA A 57 -7.73 6.87 0.52
C ALA A 57 -8.62 7.10 1.74
N ASP A 58 -8.54 8.29 2.32
CA ASP A 58 -9.37 8.71 3.46
C ASP A 58 -9.25 7.78 4.69
N CYS A 59 -8.06 7.24 4.95
CA CYS A 59 -7.86 6.22 5.99
C CYS A 59 -7.15 6.77 7.23
N SER A 60 -7.50 6.25 8.41
CA SER A 60 -6.83 6.57 9.69
C SER A 60 -6.42 5.33 10.45
N ASP A 61 -5.39 5.43 11.29
CA ASP A 61 -4.88 4.30 12.08
C ASP A 61 -4.50 3.07 11.23
N VAL A 62 -4.03 3.29 10.00
CA VAL A 62 -3.51 2.22 9.13
C VAL A 62 -2.03 1.99 9.40
N ARG A 63 -1.63 0.72 9.55
CA ARG A 63 -0.24 0.34 9.75
C ARG A 63 0.20 -0.68 8.70
N VAL A 64 1.25 -0.33 7.96
CA VAL A 64 1.91 -1.21 6.99
C VAL A 64 3.30 -1.55 7.53
N THR A 65 3.52 -2.80 7.93
CA THR A 65 4.76 -3.21 8.61
C THR A 65 5.33 -4.53 8.12
N GLY A 66 6.67 -4.63 8.12
CA GLY A 66 7.36 -5.91 7.86
C GLY A 66 7.10 -6.50 6.48
N SER A 67 6.69 -5.69 5.50
CA SER A 67 6.22 -6.16 4.19
C SER A 67 7.24 -5.87 3.08
N ILE A 68 7.18 -6.63 1.99
CA ILE A 68 7.92 -6.38 0.76
C ILE A 68 6.92 -5.88 -0.29
N ILE A 69 7.06 -4.64 -0.75
CA ILE A 69 6.13 -4.02 -1.71
C ILE A 69 6.94 -3.44 -2.86
N THR A 70 7.07 -4.21 -3.94
CA THR A 70 8.05 -3.92 -4.99
C THR A 70 7.51 -4.10 -6.41
N ASP A 71 8.04 -3.33 -7.35
CA ASP A 71 7.92 -3.55 -8.79
C ASP A 71 9.25 -4.13 -9.30
N LYS A 72 9.22 -5.42 -9.61
CA LYS A 72 10.36 -6.24 -10.03
C LYS A 72 10.57 -6.23 -11.53
N ARG A 73 9.68 -5.58 -12.30
CA ARG A 73 9.84 -5.46 -13.75
C ARG A 73 11.09 -4.64 -14.07
N LYS A 74 11.76 -5.02 -15.16
CA LYS A 74 12.95 -4.31 -15.67
C LYS A 74 12.66 -2.83 -15.94
N VAL A 75 11.47 -2.53 -16.43
CA VAL A 75 10.94 -1.17 -16.56
C VAL A 75 9.75 -1.07 -15.61
N GLN A 76 9.95 -0.39 -14.49
CA GLN A 76 8.90 -0.19 -13.48
C GLN A 76 7.69 0.51 -14.10
N LYS A 77 6.50 0.02 -13.76
CA LYS A 77 5.21 0.58 -14.18
C LYS A 77 4.43 1.16 -13.01
N SER A 78 4.72 0.70 -11.79
CA SER A 78 4.16 1.27 -10.58
C SER A 78 4.56 2.73 -10.43
N ARG A 79 3.67 3.53 -9.84
CA ARG A 79 3.95 4.91 -9.42
C ARG A 79 4.68 4.95 -8.07
N GLY A 80 4.63 3.85 -7.32
CA GLY A 80 5.25 3.70 -6.01
C GLY A 80 4.75 2.45 -5.28
N ALA A 81 5.36 2.16 -4.13
CA ALA A 81 4.95 1.03 -3.32
C ALA A 81 3.61 1.27 -2.62
N VAL A 82 3.48 2.43 -1.97
CA VAL A 82 2.33 2.79 -1.12
C VAL A 82 1.87 4.20 -1.43
N SER A 83 0.55 4.41 -1.49
CA SER A 83 -0.09 5.70 -1.64
C SER A 83 -1.05 5.97 -0.48
N PHE A 84 -0.93 7.14 0.13
CA PHE A 84 -1.90 7.69 1.08
C PHE A 84 -2.45 9.01 0.53
N THR A 85 -3.76 9.08 0.35
CA THR A 85 -4.46 10.26 -0.19
C THR A 85 -5.70 10.62 0.64
N GLY A 86 -6.26 11.81 0.37
CA GLY A 86 -7.41 12.32 1.12
C GLY A 86 -7.04 12.70 2.56
N LYS A 87 -7.99 12.53 3.48
CA LYS A 87 -7.83 12.89 4.90
C LYS A 87 -7.55 11.68 5.76
N GLY A 88 -6.62 11.82 6.70
CA GLY A 88 -6.31 10.70 7.57
C GLY A 88 -5.25 11.04 8.61
N LYS A 89 -5.25 10.30 9.72
CA LYS A 89 -4.28 10.53 10.79
C LYS A 89 -3.76 9.25 11.40
N ARG A 90 -2.61 9.38 12.06
CA ARG A 90 -1.93 8.29 12.79
C ARG A 90 -1.65 7.06 11.92
N ASN A 91 -1.47 7.25 10.62
CA ASN A 91 -1.04 6.18 9.72
C ASN A 91 0.47 5.95 9.88
N GLY A 92 0.93 4.74 9.57
CA GLY A 92 2.34 4.39 9.67
C GLY A 92 2.77 3.37 8.62
N VAL A 93 3.92 3.65 7.99
CA VAL A 93 4.61 2.71 7.10
C VAL A 93 6.00 2.49 7.68
N ALA A 94 6.25 1.30 8.23
CA ALA A 94 7.50 1.04 8.92
C ALA A 94 8.11 -0.35 8.71
N SER A 95 9.44 -0.44 8.71
CA SER A 95 10.17 -1.72 8.64
C SER A 95 9.82 -2.53 7.38
N ASN A 96 9.66 -1.87 6.24
CA ASN A 96 9.32 -2.51 4.95
C ASN A 96 10.49 -2.48 3.97
N ASN A 97 10.46 -3.38 2.98
CA ASN A 97 11.26 -3.29 1.76
C ASN A 97 10.36 -2.78 0.63
N LEU A 98 10.61 -1.57 0.15
CA LEU A 98 9.75 -0.85 -0.78
C LEU A 98 10.53 -0.55 -2.06
N SER A 99 9.87 -0.56 -3.21
CA SER A 99 10.46 0.03 -4.42
C SER A 99 9.73 1.32 -4.80
N GLY A 100 10.48 2.31 -5.23
CA GLY A 100 9.90 3.59 -5.67
C GLY A 100 9.47 4.47 -4.49
N LYS A 101 8.70 5.51 -4.79
CA LYS A 101 8.30 6.50 -3.78
C LYS A 101 7.09 6.05 -2.98
N ILE A 102 6.98 6.52 -1.75
CA ILE A 102 5.71 6.54 -1.02
C ILE A 102 5.03 7.86 -1.35
N ASN A 103 3.80 7.79 -1.88
CA ASN A 103 2.99 8.97 -2.14
C ASN A 103 2.20 9.32 -0.88
N ILE A 104 2.30 10.57 -0.41
CA ILE A 104 1.58 11.07 0.77
C ILE A 104 1.02 12.44 0.40
N SER A 105 -0.31 12.56 0.36
CA SER A 105 -0.97 13.84 0.12
C SER A 105 -0.85 14.79 1.32
N PRO A 106 -0.93 16.12 1.13
CA PRO A 106 -0.72 17.08 2.22
C PRO A 106 -1.67 16.96 3.41
N GLU A 107 -2.87 16.43 3.20
CA GLU A 107 -3.94 16.34 4.23
C GLU A 107 -3.92 15.05 5.06
N VAL A 108 -2.97 14.13 4.79
CA VAL A 108 -2.87 12.86 5.50
C VAL A 108 -1.58 12.79 6.32
N GLU A 109 -1.70 12.41 7.60
CA GLU A 109 -0.56 12.21 8.48
C GLU A 109 -0.09 10.75 8.40
N VAL A 110 1.12 10.55 7.88
CA VAL A 110 1.77 9.24 7.81
C VAL A 110 3.16 9.34 8.43
N LYS A 111 3.46 8.50 9.42
CA LYS A 111 4.82 8.34 9.95
C LYS A 111 5.56 7.26 9.16
N LEU A 112 6.74 7.63 8.66
CA LEU A 112 7.67 6.71 8.01
C LEU A 112 8.79 6.35 8.98
N ASN A 113 9.12 5.06 9.12
CA ASN A 113 10.23 4.62 9.96
C ASN A 113 10.90 3.36 9.41
N GLU A 114 12.24 3.30 9.37
CA GLU A 114 12.98 2.06 9.05
C GLU A 114 12.59 1.34 7.73
N ASN A 115 12.13 2.07 6.71
CA ASN A 115 11.88 1.47 5.39
C ASN A 115 13.16 1.44 4.54
N ILE A 116 13.41 0.32 3.87
CA ILE A 116 14.47 0.16 2.88
C ILE A 116 13.86 0.45 1.50
N ASN A 117 14.53 1.29 0.70
CA ASN A 117 14.12 1.65 -0.67
C ASN A 117 15.13 1.16 -1.70
#